data_AF-A0A9P0JYU6-F1
#
_entry.id   AF-A0A9P0JYU6-F1
#
_cell.length_a   1.000
_cell.length_b   1.000
_cell.length_c   1.000
_cell.angle_alpha   90.00
_cell.angle_beta   90.00
_cell.angle_gamma   90.00
#
_symmetry.space_group_name_H-M   'P 1'
#
loop_
_entity.id
_entity.type
_entity.pdbx_description
1 polymer ?
#
loop_
_entity_poly.entity_id
_entity_poly.type
_entity_poly.pdbx_seq_one_letter_code
_entity_poly.pdbx_strand_id
1 'polypeptide(L)'
;MSDSPKEVGDQRESLSAFVDRGDKLSAYDKILGRGVLVAPSEQQYEVLLNRMKQQLGEGRGEVILEIGLADDGGENGLLDDEMEAAVATLQSLANTLECSCVKLRERNENRGMVAQYLIRRVLDACDFLEIRVAVVGNVDAGKSTLLGVLTHGELDNGRGHARQRLFRHKHEMESGRTSSVGNDILGFDEEGNVVNKPEHGSLDWVKICEKSSKVITFIDLAGHERYLKTTVFGMTGHAPDFGMLMVGANAGIIGMTKEHLGLALALSVPVFVVVTKIDMCPANVLQDNLKMLVRILKSPGCRKVPVMVKTQDDVVLSATNFVSERLCPIFQVSNVTGENLGLLKIFLNLLTTRVEYHENEPAEFQIDDTYSVPGVGTVVSGTTLKGVIRLNDTLMLGPDPLGHFQQIAVKSIHRKRMAVKEVRAGQTASFALKKIKRSQIRKGMVMVSPALNPQACWEFEGEILVLHHPTTISSRYQAMGKKL
;
A
#
# COMPACT_ATOMS: atom_id res chain seq x y z
N MET A 1 -46.04 50.97 44.76
CA MET A 1 -45.62 49.79 43.96
C MET A 1 -46.24 49.92 42.58
N SER A 2 -45.54 50.59 41.68
CA SER A 2 -45.75 50.58 40.23
C SER A 2 -44.80 51.65 39.69
N ASP A 3 -43.69 51.24 39.09
CA ASP A 3 -42.90 52.16 38.27
C ASP A 3 -42.50 51.48 36.98
N SER A 4 -42.66 52.27 35.92
CA SER A 4 -42.48 51.98 34.51
C SER A 4 -41.02 52.21 34.09
N PRO A 5 -40.55 51.64 32.97
CA PRO A 5 -39.14 51.69 32.60
C PRO A 5 -38.81 52.90 31.71
N LYS A 6 -37.58 53.43 31.87
CA LYS A 6 -36.94 54.39 30.96
C LYS A 6 -35.75 53.76 30.25
N GLU A 7 -35.65 54.06 28.96
CA GLU A 7 -34.60 53.73 28.00
C GLU A 7 -33.26 54.42 28.30
N VAL A 8 -32.15 53.75 27.95
CA VAL A 8 -30.86 54.29 27.43
C VAL A 8 -30.25 53.13 26.61
N GLY A 9 -30.03 53.17 25.29
CA GLY A 9 -29.13 54.03 24.53
C GLY A 9 -28.03 53.14 23.90
N ASP A 10 -28.18 52.83 22.61
CA ASP A 10 -27.45 51.82 21.84
C ASP A 10 -26.07 52.35 21.37
N GLN A 11 -24.98 51.66 21.76
CA GLN A 11 -23.66 51.73 21.12
C GLN A 11 -23.26 50.31 20.71
N ARG A 12 -23.78 49.86 19.56
CA ARG A 12 -23.31 48.67 18.84
C ARG A 12 -22.16 49.05 17.92
N GLU A 13 -20.93 49.06 18.45
CA GLU A 13 -19.79 48.66 17.62
C GLU A 13 -19.91 47.15 17.37
N SER A 14 -19.87 46.80 16.10
CA SER A 14 -20.31 45.52 15.55
C SER A 14 -19.36 44.36 15.92
N LEU A 15 -19.85 43.47 16.79
CA LEU A 15 -19.34 42.12 17.04
C LEU A 15 -19.21 41.24 15.78
N SER A 16 -19.74 41.67 14.62
CA SER A 16 -19.60 40.97 13.34
C SER A 16 -18.16 40.99 12.78
N ALA A 17 -17.29 41.91 13.21
CA ALA A 17 -15.91 41.98 12.71
C ALA A 17 -14.94 41.00 13.41
N PHE A 18 -15.30 40.49 14.59
CA PHE A 18 -14.46 39.56 15.36
C PHE A 18 -14.79 38.09 15.10
N VAL A 19 -16.02 37.78 14.67
CA VAL A 19 -16.46 36.40 14.36
C VAL A 19 -15.95 35.95 12.99
N ASP A 20 -15.77 36.86 12.03
CA ASP A 20 -15.45 36.54 10.63
C ASP A 20 -13.97 36.18 10.37
N ARG A 21 -13.08 36.44 11.35
CA ARG A 21 -11.66 36.07 11.27
C ARG A 21 -11.36 34.67 11.81
N GLY A 22 -12.22 34.12 12.67
CA GLY A 22 -12.02 32.81 13.29
C GLY A 22 -12.31 31.63 12.35
N ASP A 23 -13.36 31.72 11.54
CA ASP A 23 -13.77 30.63 10.64
C ASP A 23 -12.92 30.53 9.36
N LYS A 24 -12.32 31.63 8.90
CA LYS A 24 -11.49 31.60 7.69
C LYS A 24 -10.21 30.80 7.88
N LEU A 25 -9.55 30.86 9.04
CA LEU A 25 -8.33 30.07 9.30
C LEU A 25 -8.59 28.55 9.30
N SER A 26 -9.78 28.10 9.74
CA SER A 26 -10.20 26.68 9.75
C SER A 26 -10.26 26.03 8.35
N ALA A 27 -10.56 26.82 7.31
CA ALA A 27 -10.60 26.38 5.92
C ALA A 27 -9.18 26.13 5.36
N TYR A 28 -8.25 27.05 5.62
CA TYR A 28 -6.83 26.90 5.25
C TYR A 28 -6.16 25.74 6.02
N ASP A 29 -6.55 25.54 7.28
CA ASP A 29 -6.08 24.44 8.13
C ASP A 29 -6.45 23.04 7.60
N LYS A 30 -7.38 22.93 6.66
CA LYS A 30 -7.70 21.65 6.03
C LYS A 30 -7.39 21.62 4.53
N ILE A 31 -6.95 22.73 3.94
CA ILE A 31 -6.96 22.98 2.48
C ILE A 31 -8.35 22.63 1.93
N LEU A 32 -9.38 23.07 2.65
CA LEU A 32 -10.77 22.80 2.34
C LEU A 32 -11.46 24.15 2.14
N GLY A 33 -12.25 24.25 1.09
CA GLY A 33 -12.92 25.50 0.70
C GLY A 33 -12.60 25.94 -0.73
N ARG A 34 -13.65 26.35 -1.43
CA ARG A 34 -13.66 26.56 -2.89
C ARG A 34 -12.55 27.50 -3.35
N GLY A 35 -12.38 28.63 -2.67
CA GLY A 35 -11.45 29.70 -3.06
C GLY A 35 -10.12 29.73 -2.30
N VAL A 36 -9.80 28.71 -1.49
CA VAL A 36 -8.63 28.73 -0.59
C VAL A 36 -7.31 28.84 -1.34
N LEU A 37 -7.23 28.25 -2.53
CA LEU A 37 -6.05 28.31 -3.40
C LEU A 37 -6.11 29.48 -4.40
N VAL A 38 -7.21 30.22 -4.48
CA VAL A 38 -7.39 31.31 -5.46
C VAL A 38 -6.75 32.58 -4.91
N ALA A 39 -5.55 32.91 -5.41
CA ALA A 39 -4.81 34.13 -5.08
C ALA A 39 -4.69 34.41 -3.56
N PRO A 40 -4.07 33.49 -2.78
CA PRO A 40 -3.90 33.69 -1.34
C PRO A 40 -2.97 34.87 -1.03
N SER A 41 -3.23 35.56 0.07
CA SER A 41 -2.28 36.52 0.66
C SER A 41 -1.01 35.81 1.17
N GLU A 42 0.06 36.56 1.41
CA GLU A 42 1.35 36.01 1.89
C GLU A 42 1.19 35.19 3.20
N GLN A 43 0.40 35.69 4.15
CA GLN A 43 0.11 34.96 5.40
C GLN A 43 -0.67 33.66 5.14
N GLN A 44 -1.62 33.67 4.20
CA GLN A 44 -2.38 32.47 3.84
C GLN A 44 -1.51 31.45 3.10
N TYR A 45 -0.60 31.91 2.25
CA TYR A 45 0.36 31.07 1.56
C TYR A 45 1.27 30.30 2.54
N GLU A 46 1.78 30.97 3.59
CA GLU A 46 2.58 30.31 4.63
C GLU A 46 1.78 29.24 5.40
N VAL A 47 0.51 29.50 5.72
CA VAL A 47 -0.36 28.52 6.38
C VAL A 47 -0.59 27.31 5.47
N LEU A 48 -0.88 27.53 4.18
CA LEU A 48 -1.05 26.47 3.18
C LEU A 48 0.21 25.63 3.01
N LEU A 49 1.38 26.28 2.97
CA LEU A 49 2.67 25.61 2.85
C LEU A 49 2.94 24.69 4.04
N ASN A 50 2.73 25.19 5.26
CA ASN A 50 2.90 24.39 6.48
C ASN A 50 1.91 23.22 6.53
N ARG A 51 0.66 23.46 6.11
CA ARG A 51 -0.36 22.40 6.09
C ARG A 51 -0.09 21.34 5.05
N MET A 52 0.31 21.73 3.84
CA MET A 52 0.69 20.81 2.77
C MET A 52 1.91 19.99 3.17
N LYS A 53 2.90 20.59 3.84
CA LYS A 53 4.04 19.89 4.43
C LYS A 53 3.62 18.86 5.48
N GLN A 54 2.65 19.18 6.33
CA GLN A 54 2.09 18.23 7.30
C GLN A 54 1.39 17.06 6.59
N GLN A 55 0.51 17.34 5.62
CA GLN A 55 -0.21 16.30 4.87
C GLN A 55 0.74 15.41 4.07
N LEU A 56 1.79 15.97 3.47
CA LEU A 56 2.85 15.19 2.84
C LEU A 56 3.61 14.34 3.87
N GLY A 57 3.84 14.84 5.09
CA GLY A 57 4.43 14.04 6.18
C GLY A 57 3.56 12.83 6.54
N GLU A 58 2.26 13.07 6.76
CA GLU A 58 1.27 12.03 7.10
C GLU A 58 1.09 11.01 5.96
N GLY A 59 1.10 11.47 4.70
CA GLY A 59 0.97 10.66 3.49
C GLY A 59 2.29 10.10 2.92
N ARG A 60 3.41 10.20 3.66
CA ARG A 60 4.75 9.72 3.27
C ARG A 60 5.27 10.25 1.94
N GLY A 61 5.07 11.54 1.74
CA GLY A 61 5.46 12.25 0.53
C GLY A 61 4.39 12.22 -0.55
N GLU A 62 3.19 11.70 -0.30
CA GLU A 62 2.09 11.74 -1.26
C GLU A 62 0.81 12.31 -0.63
N VAL A 63 0.14 13.20 -1.34
CA VAL A 63 -1.21 13.66 -0.97
C VAL A 63 -2.04 13.88 -2.23
N ILE A 64 -3.31 13.49 -2.18
CA ILE A 64 -4.29 13.83 -3.21
C ILE A 64 -5.10 15.01 -2.69
N LEU A 65 -5.02 16.13 -3.41
CA LEU A 65 -5.75 17.36 -3.10
C LEU A 65 -6.91 17.54 -4.08
N GLU A 66 -8.05 17.97 -3.56
CA GLU A 66 -9.24 18.29 -4.36
C GLU A 66 -9.47 19.80 -4.31
N ILE A 67 -9.54 20.43 -5.48
CA ILE A 67 -9.67 21.88 -5.65
C ILE A 67 -11.07 22.20 -6.14
N GLY A 68 -11.72 23.19 -5.52
CA GLY A 68 -13.04 23.68 -5.94
C GLY A 68 -14.22 23.08 -5.19
N LEU A 69 -13.99 22.32 -4.10
CA LEU A 69 -15.03 21.89 -3.17
C LEU A 69 -15.38 22.99 -2.17
N ALA A 70 -16.68 23.20 -1.94
CA ALA A 70 -17.17 24.07 -0.89
C ALA A 70 -17.34 23.28 0.43
N ASP A 71 -16.94 23.88 1.55
CA ASP A 71 -17.00 23.26 2.88
C ASP A 71 -18.32 23.49 3.61
N ASP A 72 -19.04 24.52 3.20
CA ASP A 72 -20.20 25.10 3.87
C ASP A 72 -21.53 24.68 3.22
N GLY A 73 -21.52 23.66 2.37
CA GLY A 73 -22.67 23.25 1.57
C GLY A 73 -23.02 24.23 0.45
N GLY A 74 -22.12 25.18 0.14
CA GLY A 74 -22.22 26.07 -1.01
C GLY A 74 -22.03 25.34 -2.35
N GLU A 75 -22.18 26.08 -3.45
CA GLU A 75 -21.99 25.53 -4.79
C GLU A 75 -20.52 25.15 -5.05
N ASN A 76 -20.31 23.89 -5.42
CA ASN A 76 -19.03 23.34 -5.87
C ASN A 76 -18.68 23.83 -7.28
N GLY A 77 -17.37 23.93 -7.54
CA GLY A 77 -16.81 24.29 -8.83
C GLY A 77 -16.19 25.68 -8.83
N LEU A 78 -15.05 25.79 -9.50
CA LEU A 78 -14.35 27.04 -9.82
C LEU A 78 -14.58 27.39 -11.28
N LEU A 79 -14.71 28.69 -11.58
CA LEU A 79 -14.66 29.18 -12.95
C LEU A 79 -13.26 28.97 -13.54
N ASP A 80 -13.13 28.99 -14.86
CA ASP A 80 -11.86 28.71 -15.55
C ASP A 80 -10.72 29.62 -15.06
N ASP A 81 -10.96 30.93 -14.94
CA ASP A 81 -9.98 31.90 -14.42
C ASP A 81 -9.59 31.62 -12.96
N GLU A 82 -10.58 31.22 -12.12
CA GLU A 82 -10.33 30.88 -10.72
C GLU A 82 -9.54 29.58 -10.60
N MET A 83 -9.81 28.61 -11.47
CA MET A 83 -9.10 27.32 -11.54
C MET A 83 -7.65 27.54 -11.96
N GLU A 84 -7.38 28.36 -12.98
CA GLU A 84 -6.01 28.69 -13.39
C GLU A 84 -5.21 29.33 -12.25
N ALA A 85 -5.82 30.29 -11.53
CA ALA A 85 -5.20 30.93 -10.36
C ALA A 85 -4.93 29.94 -9.21
N ALA A 86 -5.87 29.01 -8.97
CA ALA A 86 -5.71 27.97 -7.96
C ALA A 86 -4.59 26.97 -8.30
N VAL A 87 -4.52 26.54 -9.57
CA VAL A 87 -3.49 25.63 -10.06
C VAL A 87 -2.11 26.28 -10.03
N ALA A 88 -1.99 27.56 -10.40
CA ALA A 88 -0.74 28.30 -10.30
C ALA A 88 -0.23 28.39 -8.85
N THR A 89 -1.14 28.64 -7.90
CA THR A 89 -0.81 28.64 -6.46
C THR A 89 -0.35 27.25 -6.00
N LEU A 90 -1.06 26.20 -6.40
CA LEU A 90 -0.70 24.82 -6.05
C LEU A 90 0.67 24.42 -6.62
N GLN A 91 0.96 24.78 -7.86
CA GLN A 91 2.27 24.57 -8.49
C GLN A 91 3.37 25.33 -7.76
N SER A 92 3.12 26.57 -7.32
CA SER A 92 4.06 27.35 -6.52
C SER A 92 4.37 26.66 -5.19
N LEU A 93 3.34 26.17 -4.49
CA LEU A 93 3.51 25.43 -3.24
C LEU A 93 4.30 24.13 -3.46
N ALA A 94 3.94 23.36 -4.50
CA ALA A 94 4.63 22.12 -4.84
C ALA A 94 6.12 22.35 -5.16
N ASN A 95 6.44 23.38 -5.94
CA ASN A 95 7.82 23.75 -6.26
C ASN A 95 8.60 24.16 -5.00
N THR A 96 7.97 24.89 -4.09
CA THR A 96 8.60 25.31 -2.81
C THR A 96 8.92 24.10 -1.92
N LEU A 97 8.13 23.05 -1.99
CA LEU A 97 8.29 21.81 -1.22
C LEU A 97 9.04 20.71 -1.99
N GLU A 98 9.62 21.01 -3.15
CA GLU A 98 10.29 20.03 -4.03
C GLU A 98 9.40 18.82 -4.35
N CYS A 99 8.17 19.10 -4.79
CA CYS A 99 7.15 18.10 -5.12
C CYS A 99 6.70 18.22 -6.57
N SER A 100 6.38 17.09 -7.20
CA SER A 100 5.64 17.03 -8.46
C SER A 100 4.14 17.27 -8.22
N CYS A 101 3.46 17.79 -9.23
CA CYS A 101 2.03 18.06 -9.19
C CYS A 101 1.37 17.55 -10.48
N VAL A 102 0.57 16.48 -10.37
CA VAL A 102 -0.08 15.82 -11.52
C VAL A 102 -1.59 15.85 -11.39
N LYS A 103 -2.28 16.32 -12.44
CA LYS A 103 -3.74 16.30 -12.50
C LYS A 103 -4.24 14.86 -12.69
N LEU A 104 -5.07 14.37 -11.76
CA LEU A 104 -5.62 13.01 -11.79
C LEU A 104 -6.96 12.94 -12.52
N ARG A 105 -7.85 13.89 -12.25
CA ARG A 105 -9.18 14.02 -12.87
C ARG A 105 -9.74 15.43 -12.74
N GLU A 106 -10.72 15.72 -13.58
CA GLU A 106 -11.54 16.93 -13.53
C GLU A 106 -13.01 16.55 -13.73
N ARG A 107 -13.91 17.24 -13.04
CA ARG A 107 -15.35 17.07 -13.19
C ARG A 107 -16.05 18.42 -13.24
N ASN A 108 -17.11 18.48 -14.03
CA ASN A 108 -17.99 19.64 -14.09
C ASN A 108 -19.03 19.55 -12.97
N GLU A 109 -19.19 20.64 -12.23
CA GLU A 109 -20.15 20.86 -11.16
C GLU A 109 -20.98 22.11 -11.47
N ASN A 110 -21.97 22.41 -10.63
CA ASN A 110 -22.97 23.45 -10.87
C ASN A 110 -22.38 24.84 -11.20
N ARG A 111 -21.30 25.26 -10.53
CA ARG A 111 -20.67 26.58 -10.73
C ARG A 111 -19.50 26.55 -11.72
N GLY A 112 -18.89 25.39 -11.96
CA GLY A 112 -17.67 25.28 -12.74
C GLY A 112 -16.97 23.94 -12.53
N MET A 113 -15.64 23.92 -12.59
CA MET A 113 -14.86 22.69 -12.54
C MET A 113 -14.33 22.38 -11.14
N VAL A 114 -14.25 21.10 -10.81
CA VAL A 114 -13.53 20.56 -9.65
C VAL A 114 -12.44 19.65 -10.19
N ALA A 115 -11.23 19.79 -9.68
CA ALA A 115 -10.09 19.01 -10.13
C ALA A 115 -9.36 18.37 -8.95
N GLN A 116 -8.83 17.16 -9.17
CA GLN A 116 -8.00 16.47 -8.19
C GLN A 116 -6.58 16.35 -8.69
N TYR A 117 -5.62 16.66 -7.82
CA TYR A 117 -4.19 16.65 -8.10
C TYR A 117 -3.47 15.71 -7.14
N LEU A 118 -2.57 14.90 -7.67
CA LEU A 118 -1.58 14.16 -6.91
C LEU A 118 -0.37 15.05 -6.72
N ILE A 119 -0.03 15.32 -5.47
CA ILE A 119 1.25 15.90 -5.10
C ILE A 119 2.14 14.79 -4.58
N ARG A 120 3.34 14.67 -5.15
CA ARG A 120 4.33 13.69 -4.75
C ARG A 120 5.68 14.35 -4.52
N ARG A 121 6.29 14.11 -3.37
CA ARG A 121 7.64 14.58 -3.06
C ARG A 121 8.65 13.93 -4.00
N VAL A 122 9.55 14.76 -4.54
CA VAL A 122 10.71 14.29 -5.29
C VAL A 122 11.70 13.71 -4.27
N LEU A 123 12.02 12.42 -4.41
CA LEU A 123 12.93 11.70 -3.52
C LEU A 123 14.31 11.57 -4.17
N ASP A 124 15.36 11.49 -3.36
CA ASP A 124 16.69 11.14 -3.83
C ASP A 124 16.69 9.75 -4.49
N ALA A 125 17.60 9.51 -5.44
CA ALA A 125 17.68 8.24 -6.19
C ALA A 125 17.82 6.96 -5.32
N CYS A 126 18.14 7.09 -4.02
CA CYS A 126 18.26 5.97 -3.09
C CYS A 126 17.03 5.77 -2.18
N ASP A 127 16.00 6.62 -2.29
CA ASP A 127 14.79 6.52 -1.48
C ASP A 127 13.54 6.53 -2.35
N PHE A 128 12.57 5.71 -1.98
CA PHE A 128 11.32 5.53 -2.71
C PHE A 128 10.25 5.02 -1.75
N LEU A 129 8.99 5.37 -2.04
CA LEU A 129 7.85 4.81 -1.34
C LEU A 129 7.67 3.35 -1.74
N GLU A 130 7.71 2.43 -0.77
CA GLU A 130 7.44 1.01 -0.99
C GLU A 130 6.02 0.66 -0.53
N ILE A 131 5.26 -0.03 -1.38
CA ILE A 131 3.99 -0.66 -1.03
C ILE A 131 4.05 -2.14 -1.36
N ARG A 132 3.71 -3.00 -0.40
CA ARG A 132 3.71 -4.44 -0.56
C ARG A 132 2.30 -4.94 -0.85
N VAL A 133 2.16 -5.66 -1.96
CA VAL A 133 0.89 -6.24 -2.39
C VAL A 133 1.03 -7.75 -2.46
N ALA A 134 0.33 -8.47 -1.58
CA ALA A 134 0.26 -9.92 -1.65
C ALA A 134 -0.71 -10.37 -2.75
N VAL A 135 -0.24 -11.24 -3.63
CA VAL A 135 -1.03 -11.75 -4.75
C VAL A 135 -1.57 -13.12 -4.38
N VAL A 136 -2.89 -13.19 -4.19
CA VAL A 136 -3.57 -14.40 -3.72
C VAL A 136 -4.70 -14.78 -4.65
N GLY A 137 -5.03 -16.07 -4.70
CA GLY A 137 -6.12 -16.58 -5.54
C GLY A 137 -5.93 -18.05 -5.90
N ASN A 138 -6.97 -18.69 -6.45
CA ASN A 138 -6.90 -20.10 -6.80
C ASN A 138 -5.84 -20.42 -7.86
N VAL A 139 -5.52 -21.70 -8.02
CA VAL A 139 -4.77 -22.20 -9.18
C VAL A 139 -5.45 -21.74 -10.47
N ASP A 140 -4.64 -21.38 -11.48
CA ASP A 140 -5.09 -20.91 -12.79
C ASP A 140 -5.87 -19.59 -12.84
N ALA A 141 -5.98 -18.85 -11.73
CA ALA A 141 -6.54 -17.48 -11.71
C ALA A 141 -5.67 -16.44 -12.46
N GLY A 142 -4.51 -16.84 -12.99
CA GLY A 142 -3.63 -15.96 -13.77
C GLY A 142 -2.67 -15.09 -12.96
N LYS A 143 -2.35 -15.48 -11.71
CA LYS A 143 -1.45 -14.72 -10.80
C LYS A 143 -0.12 -14.33 -11.41
N SER A 144 0.74 -15.31 -11.65
CA SER A 144 2.06 -15.08 -12.23
C SER A 144 1.99 -14.56 -13.67
N THR A 145 0.89 -14.83 -14.40
CA THR A 145 0.70 -14.26 -15.73
C THR A 145 0.49 -12.74 -15.65
N LEU A 146 -0.40 -12.26 -14.78
CA LEU A 146 -0.64 -10.83 -14.60
C LEU A 146 0.62 -10.13 -14.09
N LEU A 147 1.33 -10.72 -13.13
CA LEU A 147 2.59 -10.18 -12.64
C LEU A 147 3.64 -10.07 -13.74
N GLY A 148 3.75 -11.06 -14.63
CA GLY A 148 4.66 -11.01 -15.76
C GLY A 148 4.33 -9.86 -16.70
N VAL A 149 3.04 -9.67 -17.01
CA VAL A 149 2.56 -8.58 -17.88
C VAL A 149 2.79 -7.20 -17.25
N LEU A 150 2.48 -7.04 -15.97
CA LEU A 150 2.65 -5.77 -15.26
C LEU A 150 4.12 -5.37 -15.15
N THR A 151 5.00 -6.31 -14.81
CA THR A 151 6.42 -6.02 -14.52
C THR A 151 7.31 -5.95 -15.76
N HIS A 152 6.99 -6.68 -16.83
CA HIS A 152 7.78 -6.69 -18.07
C HIS A 152 7.17 -5.81 -19.18
N GLY A 153 5.94 -5.33 -19.01
CA GLY A 153 5.29 -4.43 -19.97
C GLY A 153 4.85 -5.08 -21.29
N GLU A 154 4.90 -6.41 -21.39
CA GLU A 154 4.49 -7.18 -22.56
C GLU A 154 3.22 -7.99 -22.27
N LEU A 155 2.29 -8.02 -23.20
CA LEU A 155 1.05 -8.81 -23.09
C LEU A 155 1.35 -10.31 -23.18
N ASP A 156 0.48 -11.12 -22.55
CA ASP A 156 0.57 -12.58 -22.65
C ASP A 156 0.03 -13.07 -23.99
N ASN A 157 0.63 -14.12 -24.53
CA ASN A 157 0.20 -14.71 -25.80
C ASN A 157 -0.96 -15.73 -25.64
N GLY A 158 -1.62 -15.75 -24.48
CA GLY A 158 -2.67 -16.70 -24.13
C GLY A 158 -2.17 -18.12 -23.83
N ARG A 159 -0.86 -18.38 -23.96
CA ARG A 159 -0.20 -19.66 -23.62
C ARG A 159 0.68 -19.55 -22.38
N GLY A 160 0.64 -18.42 -21.67
CA GLY A 160 1.41 -18.20 -20.45
C GLY A 160 2.89 -17.92 -20.71
N HIS A 161 3.23 -17.23 -21.80
CA HIS A 161 4.57 -16.71 -22.07
C HIS A 161 5.01 -15.73 -20.97
N ALA A 162 4.12 -14.86 -20.50
CA ALA A 162 4.46 -13.85 -19.50
C ALA A 162 4.90 -14.47 -18.15
N ARG A 163 4.27 -15.56 -17.70
CA ARG A 163 4.60 -16.23 -16.43
C ARG A 163 5.92 -17.01 -16.47
N GLN A 164 6.40 -17.43 -17.65
CA GLN A 164 7.66 -18.18 -17.76
C GLN A 164 8.86 -17.36 -17.26
N ARG A 165 8.78 -16.03 -17.36
CA ARG A 165 9.80 -15.10 -16.88
C ARG A 165 9.88 -15.00 -15.36
N LEU A 166 8.84 -15.44 -14.65
CA LEU A 166 8.77 -15.38 -13.18
C LEU A 166 9.18 -16.69 -12.51
N PHE A 167 9.22 -17.80 -13.26
CA PHE A 167 9.56 -19.10 -12.67
C PHE A 167 11.03 -19.17 -12.27
N ARG A 168 11.27 -19.57 -11.02
CA ARG A 168 12.62 -19.62 -10.43
C ARG A 168 13.17 -21.04 -10.38
N HIS A 169 12.30 -22.03 -10.38
CA HIS A 169 12.69 -23.43 -10.21
C HIS A 169 12.32 -24.29 -11.43
N LYS A 170 13.12 -25.33 -11.70
CA LYS A 170 12.90 -26.26 -12.80
C LYS A 170 11.52 -26.90 -12.77
N HIS A 171 11.05 -27.33 -11.60
CA HIS A 171 9.71 -27.91 -11.44
C HIS A 171 8.58 -26.91 -11.66
N GLU A 172 8.80 -25.60 -11.48
CA GLU A 172 7.81 -24.57 -11.82
C GLU A 172 7.70 -24.42 -13.34
N MET A 173 8.83 -24.52 -14.06
CA MET A 173 8.86 -24.52 -15.53
C MET A 173 8.18 -25.76 -16.12
N GLU A 174 8.41 -26.94 -15.50
CA GLU A 174 7.82 -28.22 -15.94
C GLU A 174 6.32 -28.30 -15.62
N SER A 175 5.91 -27.89 -14.41
CA SER A 175 4.51 -27.96 -13.98
C SER A 175 3.66 -26.76 -14.43
N GLY A 176 4.30 -25.65 -14.81
CA GLY A 176 3.64 -24.38 -15.09
C GLY A 176 2.98 -23.74 -13.86
N ARG A 177 3.39 -24.12 -12.64
CA ARG A 177 2.78 -23.71 -11.37
C ARG A 177 3.83 -23.15 -10.41
N THR A 178 3.53 -22.00 -9.81
CA THR A 178 4.36 -21.39 -8.76
C THR A 178 4.25 -22.15 -7.45
N SER A 179 5.40 -22.44 -6.84
CA SER A 179 5.54 -23.28 -5.65
C SER A 179 6.18 -22.54 -4.47
N SER A 180 6.83 -21.41 -4.75
CA SER A 180 7.61 -20.61 -3.80
C SER A 180 7.05 -19.19 -3.72
N VAL A 181 7.40 -18.48 -2.64
CA VAL A 181 7.08 -17.04 -2.54
C VAL A 181 8.00 -16.27 -3.47
N GLY A 182 7.41 -15.66 -4.50
CA GLY A 182 8.10 -14.78 -5.44
C GLY A 182 8.02 -13.32 -4.98
N ASN A 183 9.05 -12.53 -5.31
CA ASN A 183 9.01 -11.07 -5.15
C ASN A 183 9.32 -10.46 -6.51
N ASP A 184 8.45 -9.56 -6.96
CA ASP A 184 8.59 -8.81 -8.20
C ASP A 184 8.21 -7.35 -7.97
N ILE A 185 8.76 -6.43 -8.77
CA ILE A 185 8.59 -4.99 -8.54
C ILE A 185 8.01 -4.27 -9.76
N LEU A 186 7.16 -3.28 -9.50
CA LEU A 186 6.65 -2.32 -10.48
C LEU A 186 6.92 -0.91 -9.97
N GLY A 187 7.72 -0.16 -10.70
CA GLY A 187 8.11 1.21 -10.38
C GLY A 187 7.27 2.25 -11.12
N PHE A 188 7.00 3.35 -10.42
CA PHE A 188 6.35 4.55 -10.94
C PHE A 188 7.24 5.78 -10.74
N ASP A 189 7.35 6.62 -11.75
CA ASP A 189 8.03 7.91 -11.66
C ASP A 189 7.16 8.95 -10.91
N GLU A 190 7.66 10.17 -10.79
CA GLU A 190 6.96 11.30 -10.13
C GLU A 190 5.65 11.68 -10.81
N GLU A 191 5.49 11.35 -12.09
CA GLU A 191 4.29 11.64 -12.87
C GLU A 191 3.26 10.50 -12.81
N GLY A 192 3.67 9.32 -12.34
CA GLY A 192 2.84 8.11 -12.27
C GLY A 192 2.97 7.19 -13.48
N ASN A 193 3.96 7.40 -14.35
CA ASN A 193 4.26 6.49 -15.45
C ASN A 193 5.07 5.29 -14.98
N VAL A 194 4.87 4.14 -15.62
CA VAL A 194 5.63 2.92 -15.32
C VAL A 194 7.05 3.03 -15.85
N VAL A 195 8.04 2.82 -14.98
CA VAL A 195 9.47 2.91 -15.35
C VAL A 195 10.10 1.58 -15.74
N ASN A 196 9.40 0.46 -15.49
CA ASN A 196 9.86 -0.87 -15.85
C ASN A 196 10.08 -0.99 -17.36
N LYS A 197 11.36 -0.98 -17.77
CA LYS A 197 11.79 -1.18 -19.16
C LYS A 197 12.81 -2.32 -19.18
N PRO A 198 12.41 -3.55 -19.56
CA PRO A 198 13.36 -4.66 -19.64
C PRO A 198 14.39 -4.40 -20.74
N GLU A 199 15.68 -4.42 -20.38
CA GLU A 199 16.79 -4.39 -21.33
C GLU A 199 17.20 -5.85 -21.60
N HIS A 200 17.21 -6.27 -22.87
CA HIS A 200 17.56 -7.64 -23.29
C HIS A 200 16.75 -8.75 -22.58
N GLY A 201 15.50 -8.47 -22.20
CA GLY A 201 14.61 -9.42 -21.53
C GLY A 201 14.88 -9.61 -20.04
N SER A 202 15.81 -8.86 -19.45
CA SER A 202 16.07 -8.88 -17.99
C SER A 202 15.70 -7.53 -17.36
N LEU A 203 15.09 -7.59 -16.17
CA LEU A 203 14.77 -6.41 -15.38
C LEU A 203 15.90 -6.13 -14.40
N ASP A 204 16.48 -4.93 -14.48
CA ASP A 204 17.41 -4.44 -13.47
C ASP A 204 16.66 -3.68 -12.38
N TRP A 205 16.59 -4.29 -11.19
CA TRP A 205 15.87 -3.72 -10.05
C TRP A 205 16.49 -2.44 -9.55
N VAL A 206 17.82 -2.27 -9.69
CA VAL A 206 18.51 -1.05 -9.24
C VAL A 206 18.05 0.12 -10.11
N LYS A 207 18.11 -0.03 -11.45
CA LYS A 207 17.64 0.99 -12.39
C LYS A 207 16.16 1.33 -12.22
N ILE A 208 15.32 0.35 -11.90
CA ILE A 208 13.89 0.58 -11.63
C ILE A 208 13.75 1.45 -10.39
N CYS A 209 14.38 1.06 -9.28
CA CYS A 209 14.31 1.81 -8.02
C CYS A 209 14.88 3.22 -8.15
N GLU A 210 16.01 3.42 -8.84
CA GLU A 210 16.62 4.75 -9.05
C GLU A 210 15.73 5.72 -9.83
N LYS A 211 14.86 5.21 -10.71
CA LYS A 211 13.92 6.01 -11.51
C LYS A 211 12.53 6.10 -10.90
N SER A 212 12.29 5.40 -9.79
CA SER A 212 10.97 5.30 -9.18
C SER A 212 10.86 6.22 -7.98
N SER A 213 9.84 7.06 -7.97
CA SER A 213 9.39 7.73 -6.74
C SER A 213 8.58 6.76 -5.86
N LYS A 214 7.93 5.77 -6.48
CA LYS A 214 7.12 4.75 -5.82
C LYS A 214 7.34 3.37 -6.43
N VAL A 215 7.47 2.36 -5.59
CA VAL A 215 7.65 0.96 -5.99
C VAL A 215 6.60 0.09 -5.33
N ILE A 216 5.85 -0.63 -6.16
CA ILE A 216 4.96 -1.70 -5.73
C ILE A 216 5.75 -3.00 -5.74
N THR A 217 5.91 -3.61 -4.56
CA THR A 217 6.46 -4.96 -4.42
C THR A 217 5.32 -5.96 -4.39
N PHE A 218 5.26 -6.82 -5.39
CA PHE A 218 4.35 -7.95 -5.41
C PHE A 218 4.96 -9.15 -4.71
N ILE A 219 4.20 -9.76 -3.81
CA ILE A 219 4.53 -11.01 -3.15
C ILE A 219 3.67 -12.09 -3.82
N ASP A 220 4.24 -12.85 -4.75
CA ASP A 220 3.53 -13.93 -5.47
C ASP A 220 3.35 -15.14 -4.54
N LEU A 221 2.10 -15.39 -4.13
CA LEU A 221 1.78 -16.49 -3.23
C LEU A 221 1.17 -17.67 -4.01
N ALA A 222 1.54 -18.87 -3.57
CA ALA A 222 1.11 -20.10 -4.22
C ALA A 222 -0.42 -20.27 -4.16
N GLY A 223 -1.01 -20.68 -5.29
CA GLY A 223 -2.47 -20.83 -5.40
C GLY A 223 -3.04 -22.17 -4.99
N HIS A 224 -2.19 -23.18 -4.78
CA HIS A 224 -2.60 -24.56 -4.55
C HIS A 224 -2.72 -24.85 -3.06
N GLU A 225 -3.76 -25.60 -2.66
CA GLU A 225 -4.01 -26.04 -1.28
C GLU A 225 -2.78 -26.63 -0.55
N ARG A 226 -1.93 -27.40 -1.26
CA ARG A 226 -0.72 -28.02 -0.70
C ARG A 226 0.30 -26.99 -0.19
N TYR A 227 0.24 -25.76 -0.72
CA TYR A 227 1.14 -24.66 -0.39
C TYR A 227 0.48 -23.58 0.47
N LEU A 228 -0.69 -23.85 1.07
CA LEU A 228 -1.37 -22.89 1.96
C LEU A 228 -0.46 -22.38 3.08
N LYS A 229 0.42 -23.23 3.62
CA LYS A 229 1.40 -22.84 4.64
C LYS A 229 2.38 -21.77 4.13
N THR A 230 2.81 -21.90 2.89
CA THR A 230 3.68 -20.94 2.23
C THR A 230 2.94 -19.61 2.04
N THR A 231 1.65 -19.65 1.71
CA THR A 231 0.79 -18.47 1.62
C THR A 231 0.62 -17.78 2.97
N VAL A 232 0.34 -18.54 4.04
CA VAL A 232 0.23 -17.98 5.40
C VAL A 232 1.54 -17.31 5.81
N PHE A 233 2.68 -17.99 5.62
CA PHE A 233 4.00 -17.42 5.91
C PHE A 233 4.26 -16.15 5.08
N GLY A 234 3.88 -16.13 3.81
CA GLY A 234 4.05 -14.95 2.98
C GLY A 234 3.18 -13.77 3.42
N MET A 235 1.94 -14.04 3.86
CA MET A 235 1.03 -13.03 4.38
C MET A 235 1.44 -12.51 5.78
N THR A 236 2.03 -13.33 6.63
CA THR A 236 2.43 -12.91 7.99
C THR A 236 3.87 -12.39 8.05
N GLY A 237 4.80 -13.04 7.35
CA GLY A 237 6.23 -12.75 7.39
C GLY A 237 6.62 -11.52 6.56
N HIS A 238 6.02 -11.35 5.37
CA HIS A 238 6.30 -10.16 4.54
C HIS A 238 5.38 -8.97 4.86
N ALA A 239 4.40 -9.14 5.75
CA ALA A 239 3.47 -8.09 6.21
C ALA A 239 2.97 -7.18 5.05
N PRO A 240 2.19 -7.72 4.10
CA PRO A 240 1.71 -6.98 2.95
C PRO A 240 0.76 -5.86 3.39
N ASP A 241 0.88 -4.70 2.76
CA ASP A 241 -0.01 -3.57 3.02
C ASP A 241 -1.38 -3.79 2.35
N PHE A 242 -1.43 -4.54 1.25
CA PHE A 242 -2.65 -4.85 0.51
C PHE A 242 -2.69 -6.29 -0.01
N GLY A 243 -3.89 -6.83 -0.17
CA GLY A 243 -4.16 -8.11 -0.83
C GLY A 243 -4.78 -7.91 -2.20
N MET A 244 -4.15 -8.43 -3.24
CA MET A 244 -4.71 -8.54 -4.59
C MET A 244 -5.33 -9.93 -4.75
N LEU A 245 -6.65 -10.02 -4.63
CA LEU A 245 -7.39 -11.27 -4.82
C LEU A 245 -7.67 -11.49 -6.32
N MET A 246 -7.04 -12.51 -6.88
CA MET A 246 -7.17 -12.87 -8.28
C MET A 246 -8.21 -13.95 -8.51
N VAL A 247 -9.12 -13.68 -9.43
CA VAL A 247 -10.23 -14.56 -9.79
C VAL A 247 -10.25 -14.73 -11.30
N GLY A 248 -10.32 -15.96 -11.82
CA GLY A 248 -10.52 -16.17 -13.25
C GLY A 248 -11.97 -15.92 -13.63
N ALA A 249 -12.24 -15.12 -14.66
CA ALA A 249 -13.59 -14.83 -15.16
C ALA A 249 -14.39 -16.09 -15.49
N ASN A 250 -13.72 -17.09 -16.07
CA ASN A 250 -14.33 -18.36 -16.46
C ASN A 250 -14.63 -19.30 -15.27
N ALA A 251 -13.78 -19.28 -14.25
CA ALA A 251 -13.84 -20.21 -13.13
C ALA A 251 -14.65 -19.66 -11.94
N GLY A 252 -14.67 -18.34 -11.75
CA GLY A 252 -15.29 -17.71 -10.61
C GLY A 252 -14.60 -18.06 -9.28
N ILE A 253 -15.37 -18.06 -8.19
CA ILE A 253 -14.86 -18.31 -6.84
C ILE A 253 -14.82 -19.80 -6.57
N ILE A 254 -13.67 -20.41 -6.81
CA ILE A 254 -13.42 -21.83 -6.60
C ILE A 254 -12.15 -22.08 -5.79
N GLY A 255 -12.07 -23.28 -5.21
CA GLY A 255 -10.92 -23.76 -4.46
C GLY A 255 -10.49 -22.75 -3.39
N MET A 256 -9.18 -22.47 -3.38
CA MET A 256 -8.49 -21.67 -2.37
C MET A 256 -8.88 -20.18 -2.31
N THR A 257 -9.76 -19.71 -3.19
CA THR A 257 -10.13 -18.29 -3.25
C THR A 257 -10.78 -17.82 -1.95
N LYS A 258 -11.64 -18.64 -1.35
CA LYS A 258 -12.34 -18.28 -0.09
C LYS A 258 -11.38 -18.30 1.10
N GLU A 259 -10.48 -19.26 1.13
CA GLU A 259 -9.46 -19.43 2.16
C GLU A 259 -8.48 -18.25 2.12
N HIS A 260 -8.02 -17.86 0.94
CA HIS A 260 -7.15 -16.69 0.78
C HIS A 260 -7.85 -15.38 1.15
N LEU A 261 -9.12 -15.20 0.76
CA LEU A 261 -9.91 -14.06 1.20
C LEU A 261 -10.09 -14.06 2.73
N GLY A 262 -10.41 -15.21 3.32
CA GLY A 262 -10.55 -15.37 4.76
C GLY A 262 -9.26 -15.05 5.52
N LEU A 263 -8.09 -15.47 5.00
CA LEU A 263 -6.79 -15.13 5.57
C LEU A 263 -6.50 -13.62 5.51
N ALA A 264 -6.75 -12.98 4.36
CA ALA A 264 -6.55 -11.54 4.23
C ALA A 264 -7.45 -10.75 5.19
N LEU A 265 -8.71 -11.16 5.34
CA LEU A 265 -9.64 -10.55 6.30
C LEU A 265 -9.21 -10.78 7.76
N ALA A 266 -8.74 -11.98 8.10
CA ALA A 266 -8.28 -12.30 9.45
C ALA A 266 -7.03 -11.50 9.84
N LEU A 267 -6.16 -11.23 8.88
CA LEU A 267 -4.96 -10.40 9.05
C LEU A 267 -5.25 -8.90 8.91
N SER A 268 -6.52 -8.50 8.76
CA SER A 268 -6.95 -7.12 8.53
C SER A 268 -6.25 -6.44 7.35
N VAL A 269 -5.86 -7.21 6.33
CA VAL A 269 -5.24 -6.71 5.11
C VAL A 269 -6.36 -6.23 4.16
N PRO A 270 -6.36 -4.97 3.71
CA PRO A 270 -7.34 -4.48 2.74
C PRO A 270 -7.20 -5.20 1.39
N VAL A 271 -8.33 -5.61 0.81
CA VAL A 271 -8.36 -6.46 -0.39
C VAL A 271 -9.06 -5.78 -1.56
N PHE A 272 -8.42 -5.77 -2.72
CA PHE A 272 -9.05 -5.46 -4.01
C PHE A 272 -9.04 -6.70 -4.89
N VAL A 273 -10.00 -6.80 -5.80
CA VAL A 273 -10.20 -7.98 -6.64
C VAL A 273 -9.81 -7.68 -8.08
N VAL A 274 -9.09 -8.61 -8.70
CA VAL A 274 -8.76 -8.58 -10.13
C VAL A 274 -9.34 -9.82 -10.79
N VAL A 275 -10.34 -9.62 -11.64
CA VAL A 275 -10.98 -10.64 -12.45
C VAL A 275 -10.25 -10.73 -13.79
N THR A 276 -9.54 -11.83 -14.04
CA THR A 276 -8.71 -12.03 -15.24
C THR A 276 -9.42 -12.86 -16.30
N LYS A 277 -8.82 -12.95 -17.50
CA LYS A 277 -9.30 -13.80 -18.62
C LYS A 277 -10.69 -13.41 -19.14
N ILE A 278 -11.05 -12.13 -19.06
CA ILE A 278 -12.32 -11.63 -19.57
C ILE A 278 -12.45 -11.82 -21.10
N ASP A 279 -11.32 -11.90 -21.80
CA ASP A 279 -11.22 -12.14 -23.24
C ASP A 279 -11.70 -13.55 -23.67
N MET A 280 -11.61 -14.54 -22.79
CA MET A 280 -12.01 -15.93 -23.11
C MET A 280 -13.37 -16.31 -22.52
N CYS A 281 -13.96 -15.48 -21.67
CA CYS A 281 -15.15 -15.83 -20.90
C CYS A 281 -16.43 -15.36 -21.61
N PRO A 282 -17.41 -16.25 -21.85
CA PRO A 282 -18.74 -15.84 -22.32
C PRO A 282 -19.39 -14.83 -21.36
N ALA A 283 -20.02 -13.79 -21.91
CA ALA A 283 -20.53 -12.66 -21.13
C ALA A 283 -21.56 -13.07 -20.04
N ASN A 284 -22.40 -14.07 -20.32
CA ASN A 284 -23.34 -14.62 -19.35
C ASN A 284 -22.64 -15.25 -18.14
N VAL A 285 -21.59 -16.05 -18.37
CA VAL A 285 -20.81 -16.69 -17.31
C VAL A 285 -20.06 -15.65 -16.49
N LEU A 286 -19.46 -14.65 -17.13
CA LEU A 286 -18.79 -13.54 -16.46
C LEU A 286 -19.75 -12.80 -15.53
N GLN A 287 -20.94 -12.44 -16.01
CA GLN A 287 -21.94 -11.73 -15.21
C GLN A 287 -22.38 -12.54 -13.99
N ASP A 288 -22.60 -13.85 -14.13
CA ASP A 288 -23.03 -14.70 -13.02
C ASP A 288 -21.91 -14.88 -11.98
N ASN A 289 -20.67 -15.05 -12.42
CA ASN A 289 -19.50 -15.10 -11.54
C ASN A 289 -19.29 -13.77 -10.79
N LEU A 290 -19.50 -12.63 -11.45
CA LEU A 290 -19.44 -11.31 -10.80
C LEU A 290 -20.55 -11.13 -9.75
N LYS A 291 -21.78 -11.57 -10.04
CA LYS A 291 -22.88 -11.56 -9.04
C LYS A 291 -22.53 -12.40 -7.82
N MET A 292 -21.95 -13.58 -8.04
CA MET A 292 -21.50 -14.45 -6.96
C MET A 292 -20.39 -13.81 -6.12
N LEU A 293 -19.42 -13.17 -6.77
CA LEU A 293 -18.35 -12.42 -6.10
C LEU A 293 -18.89 -11.29 -5.24
N VAL A 294 -19.78 -10.45 -5.80
CA VAL A 294 -20.43 -9.36 -5.07
C VAL A 294 -21.21 -9.90 -3.86
N ARG A 295 -21.92 -11.03 -4.01
CA ARG A 295 -22.65 -11.66 -2.91
C ARG A 295 -21.73 -12.13 -1.79
N ILE A 296 -20.58 -12.71 -2.11
CA ILE A 296 -19.60 -13.16 -1.11
C ILE A 296 -18.96 -11.97 -0.39
N LEU A 297 -18.55 -10.93 -1.12
CA LEU A 297 -17.95 -9.73 -0.53
C LEU A 297 -18.92 -9.00 0.42
N LYS A 298 -20.22 -8.97 0.10
CA LYS A 298 -21.27 -8.41 0.95
C LYS A 298 -21.70 -9.32 2.10
N SER A 299 -21.25 -10.57 2.13
CA SER A 299 -21.69 -11.53 3.15
C SER A 299 -21.29 -11.07 4.56
N PRO A 300 -22.00 -11.53 5.62
CA PRO A 300 -21.70 -11.14 7.00
C PRO A 300 -20.26 -11.42 7.47
N GLY A 301 -19.57 -12.37 6.81
CA GLY A 301 -18.17 -12.70 7.09
C GLY A 301 -17.15 -11.78 6.42
N CYS A 302 -17.51 -11.08 5.33
CA CYS A 302 -16.59 -10.17 4.62
C CYS A 302 -16.91 -8.69 4.88
N ARG A 303 -18.20 -8.32 4.91
CA ARG A 303 -18.71 -6.96 5.15
C ARG A 303 -18.05 -5.88 4.28
N LYS A 304 -17.71 -6.23 3.04
CA LYS A 304 -17.10 -5.31 2.07
C LYS A 304 -18.16 -4.66 1.18
N VAL A 305 -17.86 -3.46 0.72
CA VAL A 305 -18.64 -2.68 -0.27
C VAL A 305 -17.93 -2.82 -1.62
N PRO A 306 -18.39 -3.71 -2.52
CA PRO A 306 -17.76 -3.90 -3.81
C PRO A 306 -18.03 -2.72 -4.74
N VAL A 307 -16.98 -2.24 -5.42
CA VAL A 307 -17.06 -1.16 -6.42
C VAL A 307 -16.47 -1.67 -7.74
N MET A 308 -17.28 -1.70 -8.80
CA MET A 308 -16.80 -2.10 -10.12
C MET A 308 -16.06 -0.92 -10.76
N VAL A 309 -14.77 -1.09 -11.01
CA VAL A 309 -13.95 -0.03 -11.61
C VAL A 309 -14.04 -0.13 -13.13
N LYS A 310 -14.56 0.92 -13.77
CA LYS A 310 -14.71 0.99 -15.24
C LYS A 310 -14.06 2.22 -15.84
N THR A 311 -13.91 3.27 -15.05
CA THR A 311 -13.38 4.57 -15.48
C THR A 311 -12.19 4.99 -14.61
N GLN A 312 -11.42 5.96 -15.09
CA GLN A 312 -10.35 6.56 -14.29
C GLN A 312 -10.90 7.28 -13.05
N ASP A 313 -12.12 7.83 -13.11
CA ASP A 313 -12.77 8.44 -11.95
C ASP A 313 -13.09 7.41 -10.86
N ASP A 314 -13.57 6.23 -11.26
CA ASP A 314 -13.78 5.11 -10.34
C ASP A 314 -12.46 4.71 -9.68
N VAL A 315 -11.34 4.75 -10.41
CA VAL A 315 -10.00 4.44 -9.88
C VAL A 315 -9.61 5.42 -8.79
N VAL A 316 -9.70 6.72 -9.05
CA VAL A 316 -9.29 7.75 -8.08
C VAL A 316 -10.17 7.71 -6.84
N LEU A 317 -11.49 7.57 -7.01
CA LEU A 317 -12.44 7.43 -5.90
C LEU A 317 -12.19 6.16 -5.10
N SER A 318 -11.91 5.05 -5.79
CA SER A 318 -11.58 3.78 -5.15
C SER A 318 -10.29 3.89 -4.37
N ALA A 319 -9.20 4.38 -4.94
CA ALA A 319 -7.89 4.49 -4.29
C ALA A 319 -7.95 5.39 -3.04
N THR A 320 -8.59 6.56 -3.14
CA THR A 320 -8.71 7.52 -2.03
C THR A 320 -9.50 6.94 -0.85
N ASN A 321 -10.57 6.18 -1.15
CA ASN A 321 -11.44 5.61 -0.12
C ASN A 321 -11.09 4.16 0.25
N PHE A 322 -10.12 3.53 -0.43
CA PHE A 322 -9.79 2.12 -0.22
C PHE A 322 -9.29 1.85 1.19
N VAL A 323 -8.63 2.84 1.78
CA VAL A 323 -8.09 2.77 3.13
C VAL A 323 -9.17 2.82 4.22
N SER A 324 -10.44 3.01 3.86
CA SER A 324 -11.58 2.83 4.80
C SER A 324 -11.84 1.36 5.18
N GLU A 325 -11.03 0.43 4.66
CA GLU A 325 -11.07 -1.04 4.82
C GLU A 325 -12.35 -1.73 4.33
N ARG A 326 -13.48 -1.02 4.23
CA ARG A 326 -14.76 -1.59 3.77
C ARG A 326 -14.86 -1.64 2.26
N LEU A 327 -14.29 -0.67 1.56
CA LEU A 327 -14.38 -0.61 0.09
C LEU A 327 -13.53 -1.72 -0.53
N CYS A 328 -14.08 -2.42 -1.52
CA CYS A 328 -13.39 -3.48 -2.25
C CYS A 328 -13.50 -3.22 -3.77
N PRO A 329 -12.50 -2.57 -4.39
CA PRO A 329 -12.49 -2.32 -5.82
C PRO A 329 -12.39 -3.64 -6.60
N ILE A 330 -13.10 -3.74 -7.72
CA ILE A 330 -13.10 -4.90 -8.60
C ILE A 330 -12.70 -4.44 -10.00
N PHE A 331 -11.54 -4.92 -10.46
CA PHE A 331 -11.01 -4.70 -11.80
C PHE A 331 -11.29 -5.90 -12.67
N GLN A 332 -11.73 -5.68 -13.90
CA GLN A 332 -11.89 -6.71 -14.92
C GLN A 332 -10.78 -6.53 -15.94
N VAL A 333 -9.85 -7.47 -16.08
CA VAL A 333 -8.66 -7.31 -16.93
C VAL A 333 -8.45 -8.48 -17.87
N SER A 334 -7.82 -8.20 -19.01
CA SER A 334 -7.25 -9.22 -19.88
C SER A 334 -5.73 -9.04 -20.01
N ASN A 335 -5.01 -10.12 -19.72
CA ASN A 335 -3.56 -10.18 -19.94
C ASN A 335 -3.19 -10.33 -21.42
N VAL A 336 -4.14 -10.73 -22.27
CA VAL A 336 -3.92 -10.99 -23.70
C VAL A 336 -4.24 -9.77 -24.54
N THR A 337 -5.41 -9.15 -24.32
CA THR A 337 -5.84 -7.96 -25.08
C THR A 337 -5.33 -6.65 -24.46
N GLY A 338 -4.94 -6.68 -23.18
CA GLY A 338 -4.53 -5.49 -22.42
C GLY A 338 -5.69 -4.68 -21.84
N GLU A 339 -6.94 -5.14 -22.03
CA GLU A 339 -8.14 -4.46 -21.55
C GLU A 339 -8.06 -4.17 -20.04
N ASN A 340 -8.32 -2.90 -19.69
CA ASN A 340 -8.31 -2.33 -18.32
C ASN A 340 -7.00 -2.49 -17.51
N LEU A 341 -5.90 -2.96 -18.11
CA LEU A 341 -4.61 -2.98 -17.41
C LEU A 341 -4.12 -1.57 -17.05
N GLY A 342 -4.46 -0.56 -17.86
CA GLY A 342 -4.17 0.85 -17.56
C GLY A 342 -4.84 1.32 -16.27
N LEU A 343 -6.12 1.00 -16.08
CA LEU A 343 -6.86 1.35 -14.86
C LEU A 343 -6.25 0.69 -13.62
N LEU A 344 -5.84 -0.57 -13.72
CA LEU A 344 -5.16 -1.28 -12.63
C LEU A 344 -3.80 -0.63 -12.30
N LYS A 345 -3.02 -0.22 -13.31
CA LYS A 345 -1.74 0.48 -13.11
C LYS A 345 -1.93 1.82 -12.41
N ILE A 346 -2.92 2.62 -12.85
CA ILE A 346 -3.26 3.90 -12.19
C ILE A 346 -3.68 3.64 -10.75
N PHE A 347 -4.52 2.64 -10.50
CA PHE A 347 -4.94 2.29 -9.13
C PHE A 347 -3.75 1.93 -8.24
N LEU A 348 -2.85 1.08 -8.73
CA LEU A 348 -1.63 0.70 -8.01
C LEU A 348 -0.73 1.91 -7.72
N ASN A 349 -0.60 2.85 -8.66
CA ASN A 349 0.14 4.10 -8.45
C ASN A 349 -0.49 4.97 -7.35
N LEU A 350 -1.82 4.96 -7.20
CA LEU A 350 -2.55 5.77 -6.22
C LEU A 350 -2.77 5.09 -4.86
N LEU A 351 -2.37 3.84 -4.68
CA LEU A 351 -2.46 3.15 -3.38
C LEU A 351 -1.64 3.91 -2.34
N THR A 352 -2.19 4.19 -1.17
CA THR A 352 -1.47 4.84 -0.05
C THR A 352 -1.64 4.03 1.22
N THR A 353 -0.61 3.96 2.06
CA THR A 353 -0.66 3.22 3.32
C THR A 353 -0.94 4.18 4.47
N ARG A 354 -1.81 3.79 5.42
CA ARG A 354 -2.11 4.58 6.64
C ARG A 354 -1.41 4.07 7.88
N VAL A 355 -0.45 3.15 7.73
CA VAL A 355 0.26 2.61 8.89
C VAL A 355 1.11 3.73 9.49
N GLU A 356 0.81 4.13 10.73
CA GLU A 356 1.69 5.03 11.48
C GLU A 356 2.98 4.29 11.79
N TYR A 357 4.10 4.88 11.42
CA TYR A 357 5.41 4.33 11.75
C TYR A 357 6.04 5.11 12.88
N HIS A 358 6.44 4.36 13.90
CA HIS A 358 7.11 4.92 15.06
C HIS A 358 8.62 4.91 14.84
N GLU A 359 9.12 5.88 14.06
CA GLU A 359 10.56 6.04 13.81
C GLU A 359 11.34 6.39 15.09
N ASN A 360 10.67 7.02 16.06
CA ASN A 360 11.25 7.41 17.34
C ASN A 360 11.26 6.26 18.38
N GLU A 361 10.62 5.13 18.08
CA GLU A 361 10.64 3.96 18.95
C GLU A 361 11.93 3.15 18.78
N PRO A 362 12.30 2.32 19.77
CA PRO A 362 13.43 1.41 19.63
C PRO A 362 13.28 0.51 18.40
N ALA A 363 14.38 0.29 17.68
CA ALA A 363 14.36 -0.45 16.44
C ALA A 363 13.90 -1.91 16.63
N GLU A 364 12.99 -2.37 15.77
CA GLU A 364 12.53 -3.76 15.69
C GLU A 364 12.51 -4.21 14.23
N PHE A 365 13.16 -5.33 13.93
CA PHE A 365 13.26 -5.89 12.60
C PHE A 365 12.92 -7.38 12.62
N GLN A 366 11.94 -7.77 11.81
CA GLN A 366 11.46 -9.14 11.71
C GLN A 366 12.13 -9.86 10.54
N ILE A 367 12.77 -11.00 10.79
CA ILE A 367 13.49 -11.76 9.77
C ILE A 367 12.55 -12.73 9.05
N ASP A 368 12.41 -12.55 7.74
CA ASP A 368 11.61 -13.41 6.85
C ASP A 368 12.47 -14.43 6.07
N ASP A 369 13.72 -14.10 5.78
CA ASP A 369 14.62 -14.95 5.00
C ASP A 369 16.11 -14.82 5.37
N THR A 370 16.88 -15.86 5.05
CA THR A 370 18.31 -15.91 5.33
C THR A 370 19.12 -16.47 4.16
N TYR A 371 20.16 -15.74 3.78
CA TYR A 371 21.02 -16.03 2.64
C TYR A 371 22.48 -16.19 3.08
N SER A 372 23.23 -17.01 2.34
CA SER A 372 24.69 -17.07 2.44
C SER A 372 25.25 -16.54 1.13
N VAL A 373 25.79 -15.33 1.14
CA VAL A 373 26.28 -14.65 -0.05
C VAL A 373 27.79 -14.77 -0.11
N PRO A 374 28.37 -15.33 -1.20
CA PRO A 374 29.83 -15.43 -1.36
C PRO A 374 30.52 -14.07 -1.17
N GLY A 375 31.61 -14.04 -0.40
CA GLY A 375 32.37 -12.83 -0.09
C GLY A 375 31.73 -11.87 0.93
N VAL A 376 30.40 -11.86 1.05
CA VAL A 376 29.69 -10.99 2.01
C VAL A 376 29.50 -11.68 3.37
N GLY A 377 29.07 -12.94 3.35
CA GLY A 377 28.77 -13.75 4.54
C GLY A 377 27.26 -14.02 4.70
N THR A 378 26.83 -14.09 5.97
CA THR A 378 25.42 -14.29 6.32
C THR A 378 24.64 -13.00 6.13
N VAL A 379 23.56 -13.07 5.35
CA VAL A 379 22.64 -11.96 5.10
C VAL A 379 21.25 -12.37 5.57
N VAL A 380 20.57 -11.46 6.27
CA VAL A 380 19.16 -11.64 6.66
C VAL A 380 18.31 -10.64 5.90
N SER A 381 17.10 -11.03 5.52
CA SER A 381 16.08 -10.17 4.92
C SER A 381 14.89 -10.08 5.86
N GLY A 382 14.10 -9.03 5.70
CA GLY A 382 12.96 -8.77 6.56
C GLY A 382 12.38 -7.38 6.42
N THR A 383 11.51 -7.06 7.37
CA THR A 383 10.83 -5.77 7.48
C THR A 383 11.19 -5.09 8.79
N THR A 384 11.54 -3.81 8.73
CA THR A 384 11.67 -2.96 9.93
C THR A 384 10.28 -2.59 10.39
N LEU A 385 9.86 -3.05 11.56
CA LEU A 385 8.54 -2.77 12.11
C LEU A 385 8.52 -1.40 12.81
N LYS A 386 9.60 -1.10 13.55
CA LYS A 386 9.73 0.11 14.38
C LYS A 386 11.14 0.67 14.35
N GLY A 387 11.27 1.95 14.67
CA GLY A 387 12.53 2.65 14.78
C GLY A 387 13.29 2.79 13.46
N VAL A 388 14.57 3.14 13.59
CA VAL A 388 15.51 3.28 12.47
C VAL A 388 16.76 2.44 12.75
N ILE A 389 17.22 1.69 11.76
CA ILE A 389 18.45 0.89 11.82
C ILE A 389 19.48 1.49 10.87
N ARG A 390 20.65 1.83 11.39
CA ARG A 390 21.75 2.44 10.64
C ARG A 390 22.92 1.48 10.45
N LEU A 391 23.73 1.80 9.46
CA LEU A 391 24.97 1.06 9.21
C LEU A 391 25.90 1.15 10.42
N ASN A 392 26.51 0.02 10.79
CA ASN A 392 27.31 -0.19 12.01
C ASN A 392 26.53 -0.23 13.34
N ASP A 393 25.20 -0.14 13.35
CA ASP A 393 24.44 -0.36 14.58
C ASP A 393 24.66 -1.76 15.15
N THR A 394 24.57 -1.86 16.48
CA THR A 394 24.62 -3.13 17.21
C THR A 394 23.23 -3.44 17.76
N LEU A 395 22.66 -4.55 17.30
CA LEU A 395 21.32 -5.01 17.66
C LEU A 395 21.38 -6.35 18.38
N MET A 396 20.28 -6.74 19.03
CA MET A 396 20.10 -8.03 19.67
C MET A 396 19.38 -8.97 18.70
N LEU A 397 20.05 -10.04 18.26
CA LEU A 397 19.49 -11.07 17.38
C LEU A 397 19.03 -12.27 18.21
N GLY A 398 17.78 -12.69 18.01
CA GLY A 398 17.23 -13.86 18.68
C GLY A 398 15.72 -14.00 18.42
N PRO A 399 15.00 -14.83 19.18
CA PRO A 399 15.53 -15.76 20.16
C PRO A 399 16.15 -16.99 19.49
N ASP A 400 17.30 -17.43 20.01
CA ASP A 400 17.89 -18.73 19.69
C ASP A 400 17.01 -19.89 20.25
N PRO A 401 17.37 -21.18 20.00
CA PRO A 401 16.60 -22.31 20.54
C PRO A 401 16.49 -22.37 22.06
N LEU A 402 17.35 -21.64 22.79
CA LEU A 402 17.36 -21.55 24.25
C LEU A 402 16.63 -20.28 24.76
N GLY A 403 16.15 -19.43 23.86
CA GLY A 403 15.49 -18.17 24.21
C GLY A 403 16.45 -16.98 24.38
N HIS A 404 17.73 -17.15 24.10
CA HIS A 404 18.74 -16.11 24.28
C HIS A 404 18.83 -15.18 23.07
N PHE A 405 19.27 -13.95 23.34
CA PHE A 405 19.58 -12.95 22.32
C PHE A 405 21.08 -12.64 22.35
N GLN A 406 21.71 -12.55 21.18
CA GLN A 406 23.12 -12.21 21.04
C GLN A 406 23.30 -10.86 20.34
N GLN A 407 24.32 -10.11 20.74
CA GLN A 407 24.66 -8.86 20.06
C GLN A 407 25.23 -9.14 18.67
N ILE A 408 24.73 -8.39 17.68
CA ILE A 408 25.17 -8.48 16.30
C ILE A 408 25.34 -7.08 15.71
N ALA A 409 26.47 -6.87 15.03
CA ALA A 409 26.73 -5.61 14.34
C ALA A 409 26.33 -5.71 12.86
N VAL A 410 25.65 -4.67 12.38
CA VAL A 410 25.28 -4.51 10.96
C VAL A 410 26.52 -4.14 10.15
N LYS A 411 26.86 -4.95 9.14
CA LYS A 411 27.99 -4.72 8.23
C LYS A 411 27.62 -3.82 7.06
N SER A 412 26.48 -4.09 6.43
CA SER A 412 25.97 -3.34 5.28
C SER A 412 24.48 -3.54 5.16
N ILE A 413 23.81 -2.57 4.56
CA ILE A 413 22.35 -2.53 4.41
C ILE A 413 22.03 -2.39 2.93
N HIS A 414 21.08 -3.18 2.45
CA HIS A 414 20.54 -3.03 1.10
C HIS A 414 19.01 -2.99 1.10
N ARG A 415 18.41 -2.06 0.35
CA ARG A 415 16.99 -2.02 0.03
C ARG A 415 16.81 -2.35 -1.45
N LYS A 416 16.11 -3.44 -1.78
CA LYS A 416 15.90 -3.91 -3.17
C LYS A 416 17.17 -3.92 -4.02
N ARG A 417 18.28 -4.41 -3.45
CA ARG A 417 19.63 -4.46 -4.06
C ARG A 417 20.39 -3.12 -4.14
N MET A 418 19.80 -2.02 -3.73
CA MET A 418 20.49 -0.73 -3.58
C MET A 418 21.13 -0.62 -2.21
N ALA A 419 22.39 -0.20 -2.14
CA ALA A 419 23.09 0.03 -0.88
C ALA A 419 22.57 1.32 -0.21
N VAL A 420 22.19 1.25 1.06
CA VAL A 420 21.68 2.40 1.82
C VAL A 420 22.39 2.54 3.15
N LYS A 421 22.30 3.73 3.76
CA LYS A 421 22.94 4.04 5.05
C LYS A 421 22.04 3.71 6.26
N GLU A 422 20.73 3.74 6.05
CA GLU A 422 19.73 3.50 7.08
C GLU A 422 18.46 2.86 6.48
N VAL A 423 17.67 2.24 7.36
CA VAL A 423 16.34 1.69 7.07
C VAL A 423 15.39 2.19 8.13
N ARG A 424 14.23 2.68 7.73
CA ARG A 424 13.20 3.19 8.63
C ARG A 424 12.06 2.19 8.78
N ALA A 425 11.28 2.36 9.84
CA ALA A 425 10.05 1.61 10.07
C ALA A 425 9.19 1.54 8.80
N GLY A 426 8.63 0.36 8.55
CA GLY A 426 7.91 -0.01 7.32
C GLY A 426 8.73 -0.60 6.20
N GLN A 427 10.00 -0.20 6.07
CA GLN A 427 10.80 -0.53 4.90
C GLN A 427 11.31 -1.96 4.96
N THR A 428 11.37 -2.62 3.79
CA THR A 428 12.04 -3.91 3.65
C THR A 428 13.53 -3.71 3.41
N ALA A 429 14.36 -4.56 4.01
CA ALA A 429 15.81 -4.47 3.85
C ALA A 429 16.50 -5.82 4.01
N SER A 430 17.73 -5.87 3.53
CA SER A 430 18.67 -6.97 3.74
C SER A 430 19.92 -6.48 4.48
N PHE A 431 20.24 -7.13 5.58
CA PHE A 431 21.38 -6.82 6.43
C PHE A 431 22.45 -7.91 6.32
N ALA A 432 23.66 -7.52 5.95
CA ALA A 432 24.82 -8.39 6.13
C ALA A 432 25.28 -8.31 7.59
N LEU A 433 25.44 -9.47 8.24
CA LEU A 433 25.75 -9.54 9.67
C LEU A 433 27.21 -9.96 9.89
N LYS A 434 27.89 -9.32 10.86
CA LYS A 434 29.29 -9.65 11.19
C LYS A 434 29.37 -10.91 12.07
N LYS A 435 30.31 -11.81 11.76
CA LYS A 435 30.73 -12.91 12.66
C LYS A 435 29.65 -13.92 13.07
N ILE A 436 28.60 -14.11 12.27
CA ILE A 436 27.57 -15.13 12.50
C ILE A 436 27.47 -16.13 11.34
N LYS A 437 27.26 -17.41 11.67
CA LYS A 437 27.01 -18.46 10.68
C LYS A 437 25.53 -18.53 10.34
N ARG A 438 25.19 -18.73 9.06
CA ARG A 438 23.80 -18.90 8.61
C ARG A 438 23.03 -19.96 9.40
N SER A 439 23.68 -21.05 9.81
CA SER A 439 23.05 -22.15 10.56
C SER A 439 22.50 -21.74 11.94
N GLN A 440 22.96 -20.61 12.49
CA GLN A 440 22.49 -20.09 13.77
C GLN A 440 21.24 -19.21 13.63
N ILE A 441 20.87 -18.85 12.40
CA ILE A 441 19.74 -17.97 12.12
C ILE A 441 18.62 -18.80 11.50
N ARG A 442 17.40 -18.63 12.00
CA ARG A 442 16.17 -19.18 11.42
C ARG A 442 15.20 -18.06 11.06
N LYS A 443 14.29 -18.37 10.14
CA LYS A 443 13.11 -17.53 9.88
C LYS A 443 12.29 -17.38 11.16
N GLY A 444 11.68 -16.21 11.34
CA GLY A 444 10.92 -15.87 12.55
C GLY A 444 11.77 -15.35 13.71
N MET A 445 13.11 -15.31 13.58
CA MET A 445 13.94 -14.52 14.50
C MET A 445 13.71 -13.02 14.27
N VAL A 446 14.09 -12.22 15.26
CA VAL A 446 14.02 -10.76 15.24
C VAL A 446 15.38 -10.17 15.56
N MET A 447 15.63 -8.97 15.02
CA MET A 447 16.72 -8.08 15.42
C MET A 447 16.11 -6.87 16.09
N VAL A 448 16.45 -6.64 17.35
CA VAL A 448 15.82 -5.58 18.16
C VAL A 448 16.86 -4.71 18.85
N SER A 449 16.49 -3.48 19.17
CA SER A 449 17.35 -2.57 19.93
C SER A 449 17.70 -3.16 21.29
N PRO A 450 18.96 -3.05 21.76
CA PRO A 450 19.35 -3.44 23.11
C PRO A 450 18.53 -2.76 24.21
N ALA A 451 17.98 -1.57 23.94
CA ALA A 451 17.14 -0.82 24.88
C ALA A 451 15.84 -1.55 25.27
N LEU A 452 15.36 -2.48 24.44
CA LEU A 452 14.13 -3.24 24.70
C LEU A 452 14.32 -4.38 25.70
N ASN A 453 15.57 -4.77 26.01
CA ASN A 453 15.91 -5.92 26.85
C ASN A 453 15.03 -7.17 26.54
N PRO A 454 15.11 -7.70 25.30
CA PRO A 454 14.14 -8.68 24.82
C PRO A 454 14.17 -9.98 25.61
N GLN A 455 12.99 -10.52 25.91
CA GLN A 455 12.81 -11.79 26.59
C GLN A 455 11.96 -12.74 25.74
N ALA A 456 12.34 -14.01 25.73
CA ALA A 456 11.53 -15.06 25.13
C ALA A 456 10.67 -15.74 26.20
N CYS A 457 9.39 -15.96 25.91
CA CYS A 457 8.48 -16.71 26.77
C CYS A 457 7.91 -17.92 26.03
N TRP A 458 7.59 -18.99 26.78
CA TRP A 458 6.92 -20.18 26.25
C TRP A 458 5.39 -20.10 26.38
N GLU A 459 4.92 -19.29 27.32
CA GLU A 459 3.51 -19.13 27.66
C GLU A 459 3.13 -17.65 27.47
N PHE A 460 1.99 -17.41 26.84
CA PHE A 460 1.42 -16.09 26.64
C PHE A 460 -0.10 -16.19 26.54
N GLU A 461 -0.79 -15.10 26.87
CA GLU A 461 -2.22 -14.95 26.64
C GLU A 461 -2.45 -14.23 25.30
N GLY A 462 -3.46 -14.65 24.54
CA GLY A 462 -3.75 -14.04 23.24
C GLY A 462 -5.21 -14.26 22.84
N GLU A 463 -5.76 -13.29 22.12
CA GLU A 463 -7.09 -13.41 21.54
C GLU A 463 -7.06 -14.38 20.36
N ILE A 464 -8.02 -15.30 20.30
CA ILE A 464 -8.11 -16.31 19.25
C ILE A 464 -9.40 -16.10 18.46
N LEU A 465 -9.26 -15.85 17.16
CA LEU A 465 -10.36 -15.90 16.21
C LEU A 465 -10.37 -17.24 15.47
N VAL A 466 -11.36 -18.08 15.77
CA VAL A 466 -11.54 -19.38 15.09
C VAL A 466 -12.40 -19.17 13.84
N LEU A 467 -11.79 -19.28 12.64
CA LEU A 467 -12.50 -19.09 11.37
C LEU A 467 -13.42 -20.29 11.05
N HIS A 468 -12.82 -21.44 10.75
CA HIS A 468 -13.53 -22.70 10.53
C HIS A 468 -12.64 -23.84 11.03
N HIS A 469 -13.15 -24.61 11.98
CA HIS A 469 -12.42 -25.72 12.56
C HIS A 469 -13.35 -26.93 12.72
N PRO A 470 -12.97 -28.11 12.20
CA PRO A 470 -13.87 -29.27 12.19
C PRO A 470 -14.06 -29.90 13.59
N THR A 471 -13.23 -29.55 14.57
CA THR A 471 -13.30 -30.11 15.92
C THR A 471 -13.36 -29.01 16.99
N THR A 472 -13.88 -29.36 18.17
CA THR A 472 -13.94 -28.43 19.31
C THR A 472 -12.54 -28.23 19.89
N ILE A 473 -12.12 -26.98 20.03
CA ILE A 473 -10.89 -26.61 20.73
C ILE A 473 -11.16 -26.62 22.23
N SER A 474 -10.42 -27.44 22.98
CA SER A 474 -10.54 -27.57 24.44
C SER A 474 -9.18 -27.43 25.12
N SER A 475 -9.14 -27.47 26.46
CA SER A 475 -7.87 -27.46 27.19
C SER A 475 -6.96 -28.59 26.70
N ARG A 476 -5.67 -28.30 26.52
CA ARG A 476 -4.64 -29.20 25.94
C ARG A 476 -4.85 -29.51 24.46
N TYR A 477 -5.69 -28.75 23.76
CA TYR A 477 -5.78 -28.84 22.31
C TYR A 477 -4.41 -28.55 21.69
N GLN A 478 -3.85 -29.55 21.02
CA GLN A 478 -2.62 -29.39 20.27
C GLN A 478 -2.97 -28.87 18.89
N ALA A 479 -2.99 -27.54 18.76
CA ALA A 479 -2.86 -26.96 17.44
C ALA A 479 -1.50 -27.38 16.89
N MET A 480 -1.44 -27.82 15.63
CA MET A 480 -0.17 -27.74 14.92
C MET A 480 0.14 -26.25 14.68
N GLY A 481 0.57 -25.57 15.74
CA GLY A 481 1.44 -24.40 15.66
C GLY A 481 2.77 -24.88 15.14
N LYS A 482 2.83 -25.25 13.86
CA LYS A 482 4.09 -25.58 13.21
C LYS A 482 4.87 -24.27 13.18
N LYS A 483 5.83 -24.14 14.12
CA LYS A 483 6.85 -23.09 14.28
C LYS A 483 6.72 -22.01 13.20
N LEU A 484 6.03 -20.92 13.55
CA LEU A 484 6.03 -19.66 12.79
C LEU A 484 7.48 -19.19 12.55
#